data_AF-A0A965NR01-F1
#
_entry.id   AF-A0A965NR01-F1
#
_cell.length_a   1.000
_cell.length_b   1.000
_cell.length_c   1.000
_cell.angle_alpha   90.00
_cell.angle_beta   90.00
_cell.angle_gamma   90.00
#
_symmetry.space_group_name_H-M   'P 1'
#
loop_
_entity.id
_entity.type
_entity.pdbx_description
1 polymer ?
#
loop_
_entity_poly.entity_id
_entity_poly.type
_entity_poly.pdbx_seq_one_letter_code
_entity_poly.pdbx_strand_id
1 'polypeptide(L)'
;MISINTVRLGEHLPLLDLLPTDAPIAWVRGGDGLVGWGVHASTTVIGANRFSDARTWWHNQLETLSVADAVHASGTGPVLFSSFSFSESEESVLVIPKVVVGQRNGKSWLTWIGDIAQPILPTEKTISTSAKLTWRAEPISKSDWENQVTNLVREIQSGKVDKVVLARDQSAHADHEIDVRNVLRNLASEYPSTWNFAVAGLVGATPELLLRLSKGMVTSRVLAGTISKTGDDERDLALAGSLARSSKDL
;
A
#
# COMPACT_ATOMS: atom_id res chain seq x y z
N MET A 1 -19.67 -15.42 19.15
CA MET A 1 -18.51 -15.12 18.28
C MET A 1 -19.00 -14.92 16.87
N ILE A 2 -18.41 -13.99 16.12
CA ILE A 2 -18.75 -13.68 14.74
C ILE A 2 -18.02 -14.67 13.83
N SER A 3 -18.72 -15.33 12.91
CA SER A 3 -18.11 -16.29 12.00
C SER A 3 -17.17 -15.60 11.01
N ILE A 4 -16.07 -16.26 10.69
CA ILE A 4 -15.25 -15.93 9.53
C ILE A 4 -14.92 -17.22 8.79
N ASN A 5 -15.21 -17.23 7.50
CA ASN A 5 -15.06 -18.39 6.65
C ASN A 5 -13.99 -18.13 5.61
N THR A 6 -13.09 -19.08 5.39
CA THR A 6 -12.16 -19.06 4.26
C THR A 6 -12.34 -20.30 3.41
N VAL A 7 -12.54 -20.10 2.11
CA VAL A 7 -12.66 -21.17 1.11
C VAL A 7 -11.66 -20.98 -0.02
N ARG A 8 -11.31 -22.08 -0.68
CA ARG A 8 -10.50 -22.04 -1.90
C ARG A 8 -11.35 -21.53 -3.06
N LEU A 9 -10.76 -20.69 -3.91
CA LEU A 9 -11.39 -20.22 -5.14
C LEU A 9 -10.91 -21.00 -6.36
N GLY A 10 -11.77 -21.05 -7.38
CA GLY A 10 -11.42 -21.45 -8.73
C GLY A 10 -10.96 -20.25 -9.56
N GLU A 11 -11.28 -20.25 -10.86
CA GLU A 11 -11.00 -19.10 -11.74
C GLU A 11 -11.78 -17.86 -11.31
N HIS A 12 -11.14 -16.70 -11.41
CA HIS A 12 -11.70 -15.39 -11.12
C HIS A 12 -10.92 -14.31 -11.91
N LEU A 13 -11.45 -13.10 -11.97
CA LEU A 13 -10.73 -11.95 -12.54
C LEU A 13 -9.42 -11.65 -11.78
N PRO A 14 -8.43 -10.99 -12.39
CA PRO A 14 -7.26 -10.50 -11.65
C PRO A 14 -7.66 -9.73 -10.39
N LEU A 15 -6.89 -9.82 -9.30
CA LEU A 15 -7.28 -9.29 -7.99
C LEU A 15 -7.77 -7.82 -8.05
N LEU A 16 -7.07 -6.95 -8.77
CA LEU A 16 -7.44 -5.53 -8.88
C LEU A 16 -8.74 -5.29 -9.66
N ASP A 17 -9.15 -6.23 -10.50
CA ASP A 17 -10.40 -6.18 -11.25
C ASP A 17 -11.59 -6.73 -10.45
N LEU A 18 -11.36 -7.35 -9.27
CA LEU A 18 -12.40 -7.77 -8.34
C LEU A 18 -12.91 -6.63 -7.44
N LEU A 19 -12.18 -5.52 -7.37
CA LEU A 19 -12.47 -4.44 -6.42
C LEU A 19 -13.79 -3.72 -6.76
N PRO A 20 -14.68 -3.52 -5.77
CA PRO A 20 -15.86 -2.67 -5.93
C PRO A 20 -15.46 -1.18 -5.93
N THR A 21 -16.42 -0.31 -6.23
CA THR A 21 -16.23 1.16 -6.24
C THR A 21 -15.95 1.72 -4.85
N ASP A 22 -16.60 1.18 -3.81
CA ASP A 22 -16.58 1.76 -2.47
C ASP A 22 -15.41 1.23 -1.63
N ALA A 23 -14.57 2.16 -1.15
CA ALA A 23 -13.44 1.96 -0.25
C ALA A 23 -12.60 0.70 -0.54
N PRO A 24 -12.00 0.57 -1.74
CA PRO A 24 -11.21 -0.60 -2.09
C PRO A 24 -9.95 -0.69 -1.21
N ILE A 25 -9.66 -1.90 -0.75
CA ILE A 25 -8.42 -2.23 -0.02
C ILE A 25 -7.56 -3.12 -0.91
N ALA A 26 -6.28 -2.79 -1.06
CA ALA A 26 -5.35 -3.56 -1.87
C ALA A 26 -3.95 -3.63 -1.25
N TRP A 27 -3.30 -4.77 -1.43
CA TRP A 27 -1.87 -4.98 -1.25
C TRP A 27 -1.41 -6.06 -2.24
N VAL A 28 -1.05 -5.66 -3.47
CA VAL A 28 -0.85 -6.56 -4.62
C VAL A 28 0.48 -6.26 -5.32
N ARG A 29 1.23 -7.30 -5.69
CA ARG A 29 2.46 -7.22 -6.46
C ARG A 29 2.54 -8.37 -7.44
N GLY A 30 2.70 -8.05 -8.74
CA GLY A 30 2.81 -9.07 -9.79
C GLY A 30 1.61 -10.04 -9.86
N GLY A 31 0.41 -9.57 -9.53
CA GLY A 31 -0.82 -10.37 -9.51
C GLY A 31 -1.07 -11.18 -8.23
N ASP A 32 -0.06 -11.33 -7.37
CA ASP A 32 -0.19 -11.96 -6.05
C ASP A 32 -0.42 -10.92 -4.96
N GLY A 33 -1.13 -11.29 -3.89
CA GLY A 33 -1.42 -10.40 -2.78
C GLY A 33 -2.83 -10.57 -2.26
N LEU A 34 -3.38 -9.48 -1.71
CA LEU A 34 -4.71 -9.43 -1.13
C LEU A 34 -5.46 -8.20 -1.66
N VAL A 35 -6.74 -8.37 -1.93
CA VAL A 35 -7.71 -7.27 -2.06
C VAL A 35 -8.85 -7.49 -1.07
N GLY A 36 -9.48 -6.41 -0.62
CA GLY A 36 -10.61 -6.50 0.28
C GLY A 36 -11.56 -5.33 0.16
N TRP A 37 -12.76 -5.50 0.70
CA TRP A 37 -13.81 -4.49 0.68
C TRP A 37 -14.84 -4.72 1.77
N GLY A 38 -15.65 -3.67 1.99
CA GLY A 38 -16.52 -3.55 3.14
C GLY A 38 -15.72 -3.44 4.45
N VAL A 39 -16.31 -2.87 5.49
CA VAL A 39 -15.64 -2.71 6.78
C VAL A 39 -16.34 -3.57 7.83
N HIS A 40 -15.63 -4.55 8.39
CA HIS A 40 -16.11 -5.30 9.55
C HIS A 40 -15.88 -4.48 10.82
N ALA A 41 -14.66 -3.98 10.99
CA ALA A 41 -14.28 -3.10 12.08
C ALA A 41 -13.17 -2.15 11.61
N SER A 42 -13.17 -0.93 12.13
CA SER A 42 -12.10 0.04 11.90
C SER A 42 -11.87 0.90 13.14
N THR A 43 -10.66 1.42 13.28
CA THR A 43 -10.31 2.38 14.33
C THR A 43 -9.18 3.29 13.88
N THR A 44 -8.95 4.37 14.62
CA THR A 44 -7.76 5.21 14.50
C THR A 44 -6.92 5.12 15.76
N VAL A 45 -5.61 5.27 15.61
CA VAL A 45 -4.64 5.33 16.71
C VAL A 45 -3.68 6.49 16.49
N ILE A 46 -3.25 7.14 17.57
CA ILE A 46 -2.42 8.35 17.54
C ILE A 46 -1.48 8.38 18.75
N GLY A 47 -0.38 9.11 18.65
CA GLY A 47 0.60 9.28 19.73
C GLY A 47 1.73 8.26 19.70
N ALA A 48 2.60 8.34 20.71
CA ALA A 48 3.81 7.51 20.84
C ALA A 48 3.48 6.01 20.97
N ASN A 49 2.31 5.67 21.53
CA ASN A 49 1.87 4.29 21.77
C ASN A 49 1.03 3.70 20.62
N ARG A 50 0.88 4.42 19.49
CA ARG A 50 -0.04 4.03 18.41
C ARG A 50 0.14 2.60 17.90
N PHE A 51 1.36 2.08 17.89
CA PHE A 51 1.64 0.70 17.49
C PHE A 51 1.20 -0.34 18.53
N SER A 52 1.36 -0.06 19.84
CA SER A 52 0.87 -0.96 20.89
C SER A 52 -0.65 -0.92 21.01
N ASP A 53 -1.26 0.24 20.77
CA ASP A 53 -2.71 0.42 20.79
C ASP A 53 -3.34 -0.31 19.61
N ALA A 54 -2.74 -0.20 18.42
CA ALA A 54 -3.11 -0.98 17.24
C ALA A 54 -3.08 -2.49 17.50
N ARG A 55 -2.00 -2.98 18.11
CA ARG A 55 -1.86 -4.41 18.47
C ARG A 55 -2.92 -4.85 19.46
N THR A 56 -3.17 -4.04 20.49
CA THR A 56 -4.17 -4.35 21.53
C THR A 56 -5.56 -4.41 20.92
N TRP A 57 -5.92 -3.41 20.12
CA TRP A 57 -7.18 -3.38 19.41
C TRP A 57 -7.35 -4.61 18.50
N TRP A 58 -6.32 -4.96 17.72
CA TRP A 58 -6.33 -6.14 16.87
C TRP A 58 -6.59 -7.44 17.64
N HIS A 59 -5.90 -7.67 18.76
CA HIS A 59 -6.13 -8.86 19.58
C HIS A 59 -7.55 -8.91 20.14
N ASN A 60 -8.09 -7.77 20.61
CA ASN A 60 -9.46 -7.71 21.09
C ASN A 60 -10.46 -8.04 19.97
N GLN A 61 -10.20 -7.64 18.71
CA GLN A 61 -11.05 -8.05 17.58
C GLN A 61 -10.99 -9.55 17.36
N LEU A 62 -9.80 -10.16 17.39
CA LEU A 62 -9.62 -11.60 17.19
C LEU A 62 -10.39 -12.45 18.21
N GLU A 63 -10.48 -12.01 19.47
CA GLU A 63 -11.24 -12.70 20.53
C GLU A 63 -12.74 -12.81 20.25
N THR A 64 -13.26 -11.95 19.36
CA THR A 64 -14.68 -11.98 18.97
C THR A 64 -14.98 -12.96 17.84
N LEU A 65 -13.95 -13.48 17.15
CA LEU A 65 -14.09 -14.20 15.89
C LEU A 65 -14.02 -15.73 16.07
N SER A 66 -14.92 -16.43 15.37
CA SER A 66 -14.89 -17.89 15.22
C SER A 66 -14.37 -18.24 13.83
N VAL A 67 -13.12 -18.68 13.73
CA VAL A 67 -12.42 -18.90 12.45
C VAL A 67 -12.62 -20.30 11.90
N ALA A 68 -13.27 -20.39 10.75
CA ALA A 68 -13.33 -21.58 9.91
C ALA A 68 -12.50 -21.35 8.64
N ASP A 69 -11.27 -21.85 8.62
CA ASP A 69 -10.34 -21.66 7.50
C ASP A 69 -9.95 -22.99 6.89
N ALA A 70 -10.49 -23.32 5.71
CA ALA A 70 -10.18 -24.58 5.02
C ALA A 70 -8.88 -24.53 4.18
N VAL A 71 -8.25 -23.36 4.05
CA VAL A 71 -7.09 -23.15 3.17
C VAL A 71 -5.79 -23.18 3.95
N HIS A 72 -5.79 -22.73 5.21
CA HIS A 72 -4.64 -22.77 6.13
C HIS A 72 -3.36 -22.18 5.53
N ALA A 73 -3.45 -20.98 4.93
CA ALA A 73 -2.33 -20.34 4.25
C ALA A 73 -2.02 -18.95 4.83
N SER A 74 -0.84 -18.42 4.53
CA SER A 74 -0.51 -17.04 4.91
C SER A 74 -1.44 -16.07 4.19
N GLY A 75 -2.21 -15.27 4.95
CA GLY A 75 -3.20 -14.33 4.41
C GLY A 75 -4.64 -14.87 4.36
N THR A 76 -4.90 -16.05 4.94
CA THR A 76 -6.25 -16.58 5.17
C THR A 76 -6.75 -16.23 6.57
N GLY A 77 -8.06 -16.35 6.82
CA GLY A 77 -8.66 -15.88 8.07
C GLY A 77 -8.67 -14.35 8.17
N PRO A 78 -8.80 -13.78 9.38
CA PRO A 78 -8.98 -12.34 9.53
C PRO A 78 -7.69 -11.61 9.18
N VAL A 79 -7.80 -10.54 8.38
CA VAL A 79 -6.67 -9.72 7.95
C VAL A 79 -6.92 -8.29 8.38
N LEU A 80 -5.91 -7.66 8.97
CA LEU A 80 -5.89 -6.25 9.29
C LEU A 80 -5.04 -5.50 8.26
N PHE A 81 -5.62 -4.49 7.62
CA PHE A 81 -4.91 -3.51 6.83
C PHE A 81 -4.71 -2.24 7.65
N SER A 82 -3.56 -1.58 7.51
CA SER A 82 -3.25 -0.39 8.29
C SER A 82 -2.45 0.63 7.49
N SER A 83 -2.78 1.90 7.68
CA SER A 83 -2.02 3.05 7.18
C SER A 83 -1.48 3.81 8.39
N PHE A 84 -0.17 3.73 8.62
CA PHE A 84 0.48 4.43 9.71
C PHE A 84 1.06 5.78 9.26
N SER A 85 0.75 6.83 10.01
CA SER A 85 1.30 8.17 9.82
C SER A 85 2.80 8.23 10.16
N PHE A 86 3.50 9.12 9.46
CA PHE A 86 4.91 9.40 9.74
C PHE A 86 5.08 10.00 11.14
N SER A 87 4.33 11.07 11.44
CA SER A 87 4.37 11.72 12.75
C SER A 87 3.48 10.99 13.76
N GLU A 88 3.91 10.96 15.01
CA GLU A 88 3.07 10.49 16.12
C GLU A 88 1.92 11.43 16.47
N SER A 89 1.98 12.68 16.01
CA SER A 89 0.92 13.67 16.19
C SER A 89 -0.23 13.53 15.18
N GLU A 90 -0.15 12.54 14.28
CA GLU A 90 -1.12 12.32 13.22
C GLU A 90 -1.76 10.95 13.36
N GLU A 91 -3.02 10.83 12.97
CA GLU A 91 -3.76 9.58 13.06
C GLU A 91 -3.24 8.52 12.09
N SER A 92 -3.23 7.27 12.57
CA SER A 92 -3.06 6.07 11.77
C SER A 92 -4.38 5.30 11.73
N VAL A 93 -4.70 4.68 10.61
CA VAL A 93 -6.01 4.01 10.39
C VAL A 93 -5.82 2.50 10.31
N LEU A 94 -6.72 1.77 10.96
CA LEU A 94 -6.80 0.32 10.99
C LEU A 94 -8.14 -0.14 10.41
N VAL A 95 -8.12 -1.10 9.50
CA VAL A 95 -9.32 -1.62 8.84
C VAL A 95 -9.26 -3.14 8.72
N ILE A 96 -10.26 -3.82 9.29
CA ILE A 96 -10.55 -5.23 9.03
C ILE A 96 -11.68 -5.27 7.99
N PRO A 97 -11.40 -5.68 6.74
CA PRO A 97 -12.43 -5.77 5.73
C PRO A 97 -13.43 -6.89 5.99
N LYS A 98 -14.65 -6.74 5.46
CA LYS A 98 -15.66 -7.83 5.49
C LYS A 98 -15.30 -8.96 4.56
N VAL A 99 -14.71 -8.65 3.41
CA VAL A 99 -14.35 -9.63 2.38
C VAL A 99 -12.90 -9.43 1.98
N VAL A 100 -12.15 -10.52 1.86
CA VAL A 100 -10.78 -10.56 1.34
C VAL A 100 -10.67 -11.62 0.27
N VAL A 101 -10.14 -11.27 -0.89
CA VAL A 101 -9.68 -12.23 -1.89
C VAL A 101 -8.16 -12.20 -1.92
N GLY A 102 -7.56 -13.38 -1.74
CA GLY A 102 -6.12 -13.54 -1.81
C GLY A 102 -5.71 -14.41 -2.97
N GLN A 103 -4.54 -14.12 -3.53
CA GLN A 103 -3.87 -14.96 -4.51
C GLN A 103 -2.39 -15.06 -4.19
N ARG A 104 -1.87 -16.28 -4.28
CA ARG A 104 -0.43 -16.54 -4.12
C ARG A 104 -0.02 -17.78 -4.88
N ASN A 105 1.00 -17.65 -5.73
CA ASN A 105 1.56 -18.77 -6.51
C ASN A 105 0.47 -19.61 -7.23
N GLY A 106 -0.49 -18.92 -7.88
CA GLY A 106 -1.58 -19.56 -8.61
C GLY A 106 -2.66 -20.23 -7.74
N LYS A 107 -2.62 -20.07 -6.40
CA LYS A 107 -3.69 -20.49 -5.50
C LYS A 107 -4.44 -19.26 -5.01
N SER A 108 -5.77 -19.32 -5.04
CA SER A 108 -6.62 -18.24 -4.57
C SER A 108 -7.61 -18.69 -3.52
N TRP A 109 -8.06 -17.75 -2.71
CA TRP A 109 -9.01 -17.97 -1.63
C TRP A 109 -9.90 -16.75 -1.42
N LEU A 110 -11.07 -16.99 -0.86
CA LEU A 110 -12.02 -15.99 -0.41
C LEU A 110 -12.21 -16.15 1.09
N THR A 111 -11.97 -15.07 1.83
CA THR A 111 -12.33 -14.93 3.23
C THR A 111 -13.49 -13.95 3.36
N TRP A 112 -14.50 -14.27 4.19
CA TRP A 112 -15.53 -13.30 4.55
C TRP A 112 -15.95 -13.41 6.01
N ILE A 113 -16.31 -12.27 6.60
CA ILE A 113 -16.73 -12.14 8.00
C ILE A 113 -18.24 -11.93 8.09
N GLY A 114 -18.88 -12.66 8.99
CA GLY A 114 -20.30 -12.59 9.30
C GLY A 114 -21.07 -13.84 8.88
N ASP A 115 -22.26 -13.98 9.44
CA ASP A 115 -23.19 -15.07 9.13
C ASP A 115 -23.99 -14.75 7.85
N ILE A 116 -23.25 -14.63 6.75
CA ILE A 116 -23.78 -14.37 5.41
C ILE A 116 -23.36 -15.50 4.47
N ALA A 117 -24.17 -15.69 3.43
CA ALA A 117 -23.79 -16.55 2.30
C ALA A 117 -22.45 -16.10 1.71
N GLN A 118 -21.74 -17.05 1.10
CA GLN A 118 -20.48 -16.77 0.42
C GLN A 118 -20.66 -15.62 -0.58
N PRO A 119 -19.86 -14.54 -0.48
CA PRO A 119 -19.93 -13.43 -1.42
C PRO A 119 -19.73 -13.86 -2.87
N ILE A 120 -20.56 -13.33 -3.77
CA ILE A 120 -20.43 -13.53 -5.22
C ILE A 120 -19.38 -12.56 -5.73
N LEU A 121 -18.38 -13.08 -6.43
CA LEU A 121 -17.32 -12.28 -7.05
C LEU A 121 -17.77 -11.75 -8.42
N PRO A 122 -17.33 -10.54 -8.82
CA PRO A 122 -17.62 -10.04 -10.15
C PRO A 122 -16.95 -10.91 -11.21
N THR A 123 -17.69 -11.19 -12.29
CA THR A 123 -17.20 -11.92 -13.47
C THR A 123 -16.75 -10.98 -14.58
N GLU A 124 -17.06 -9.70 -14.48
CA GLU A 124 -16.67 -8.67 -15.43
C GLU A 124 -16.00 -7.50 -14.72
N LYS A 125 -14.94 -6.99 -15.35
CA LYS A 125 -14.20 -5.82 -14.89
C LYS A 125 -15.08 -4.58 -15.03
N THR A 126 -15.28 -3.84 -13.95
CA THR A 126 -15.90 -2.51 -14.05
C THR A 126 -14.96 -1.53 -14.76
N ILE A 127 -15.47 -0.92 -15.81
CA ILE A 127 -14.80 0.15 -16.56
C ILE A 127 -15.42 1.47 -16.11
N SER A 128 -14.56 2.43 -15.77
CA SER A 128 -14.98 3.79 -15.40
C SER A 128 -14.07 4.79 -16.11
N THR A 129 -14.60 5.99 -16.33
CA THR A 129 -13.84 7.10 -16.91
C THR A 129 -12.87 7.68 -15.88
N SER A 130 -11.74 8.20 -16.35
CA SER A 130 -10.80 8.92 -15.49
C SER A 130 -11.28 10.35 -15.24
N ALA A 131 -11.15 10.82 -14.00
CA ALA A 131 -11.44 12.21 -13.64
C ALA A 131 -10.45 13.18 -14.30
N LYS A 132 -10.94 14.35 -14.69
CA LYS A 132 -10.07 15.43 -15.16
C LYS A 132 -9.50 16.15 -13.94
N LEU A 133 -8.18 16.29 -13.91
CA LEU A 133 -7.46 16.94 -12.82
C LEU A 133 -7.06 18.36 -13.21
N THR A 134 -7.45 19.32 -12.36
CA THR A 134 -6.95 20.69 -12.39
C THR A 134 -5.91 20.85 -11.28
N TRP A 135 -4.64 20.94 -11.66
CA TRP A 135 -3.52 21.05 -10.74
C TRP A 135 -3.48 22.45 -10.08
N ARG A 136 -3.22 22.48 -8.77
CA ARG A 136 -2.99 23.74 -8.05
C ARG A 136 -1.54 24.19 -8.25
N ALA A 137 -1.29 25.49 -8.06
CA ALA A 137 0.07 25.99 -8.02
C ALA A 137 0.88 25.27 -6.90
N GLU A 138 2.17 25.05 -7.15
CA GLU A 138 3.05 24.46 -6.14
C GLU A 138 3.03 25.33 -4.86
N PRO A 139 2.89 24.73 -3.65
CA PRO A 139 2.84 25.50 -2.40
C PRO A 139 4.11 26.30 -2.13
N ILE A 140 5.24 25.81 -2.66
CA ILE A 140 6.56 26.44 -2.56
C ILE A 140 7.08 26.74 -3.97
N SER A 141 7.67 27.91 -4.15
CA SER A 141 8.31 28.23 -5.43
C SER A 141 9.56 27.38 -5.65
N LYS A 142 9.93 27.16 -6.91
CA LYS A 142 11.18 26.47 -7.25
C LYS A 142 12.41 27.10 -6.57
N SER A 143 12.49 28.43 -6.55
CA SER A 143 13.60 29.15 -5.91
C SER A 143 13.63 28.94 -4.40
N ASP A 144 12.46 28.92 -3.75
CA ASP A 144 12.41 28.70 -2.31
C ASP A 144 12.80 27.27 -1.95
N TRP A 145 12.39 26.29 -2.77
CA TRP A 145 12.84 24.90 -2.62
C TRP A 145 14.36 24.76 -2.78
N GLU A 146 14.95 25.37 -3.80
CA GLU A 146 16.42 25.38 -4.01
C GLU A 146 17.16 26.04 -2.85
N ASN A 147 16.62 27.12 -2.29
CA ASN A 147 17.16 27.79 -1.12
C ASN A 147 17.09 26.89 0.14
N GLN A 148 15.97 26.20 0.36
CA GLN A 148 15.84 25.24 1.47
C GLN A 148 16.87 24.10 1.37
N VAL A 149 17.03 23.52 0.18
CA VAL A 149 18.05 22.47 -0.07
C VAL A 149 19.45 23.01 0.21
N THR A 150 19.77 24.21 -0.29
CA THR A 150 21.08 24.85 -0.08
C THR A 150 21.37 25.09 1.40
N ASN A 151 20.37 25.52 2.17
CA ASN A 151 20.51 25.73 3.61
C ASN A 151 20.80 24.41 4.34
N LEU A 152 20.07 23.35 4.03
CA LEU A 152 20.26 22.03 4.64
C LEU A 152 21.62 21.41 4.29
N VAL A 153 22.09 21.60 3.05
CA VAL A 153 23.46 21.17 2.68
C VAL A 153 24.50 21.87 3.55
N ARG A 154 24.35 23.17 3.83
CA ARG A 154 25.25 23.91 4.73
C ARG A 154 25.19 23.36 6.16
N GLU A 155 24.00 23.01 6.64
CA GLU A 155 23.85 22.41 7.98
C GLU A 155 24.54 21.05 8.07
N ILE A 156 24.39 20.21 7.05
CA ILE A 156 25.09 18.92 6.95
C ILE A 156 26.60 19.12 6.94
N GLN A 157 27.11 20.02 6.10
CA GLN A 157 28.54 20.34 6.03
C GLN A 157 29.11 20.90 7.33
N SER A 158 28.29 21.64 8.09
CA SER A 158 28.67 22.15 9.41
C SER A 158 28.61 21.10 10.53
N GLY A 159 28.18 19.87 10.23
CA GLY A 159 28.07 18.78 11.19
C GLY A 159 26.87 18.88 12.14
N LYS A 160 25.87 19.72 11.82
CA LYS A 160 24.66 19.85 12.67
C LYS A 160 23.71 18.67 12.53
N VAL A 161 23.65 18.07 11.33
CA VAL A 161 22.79 16.92 10.98
C VAL A 161 23.53 16.05 9.97
N ASP A 162 23.35 14.73 10.04
CA ASP A 162 24.05 13.81 9.11
C ASP A 162 23.29 13.62 7.78
N LYS A 163 21.96 13.51 7.85
CA LYS A 163 21.11 13.27 6.68
C LYS A 163 19.70 13.78 6.93
N VAL A 164 19.13 14.42 5.91
CA VAL A 164 17.73 14.87 5.90
C VAL A 164 17.09 14.41 4.60
N VAL A 165 15.87 13.86 4.70
CA VAL A 165 15.04 13.54 3.53
C VAL A 165 13.95 14.61 3.44
N LEU A 166 13.97 15.36 2.35
CA LEU A 166 12.92 16.34 2.05
C LEU A 166 11.86 15.74 1.15
N ALA A 167 10.62 16.14 1.37
CA ALA A 167 9.49 15.82 0.53
C ALA A 167 8.79 17.12 0.11
N ARG A 168 8.08 17.06 -1.02
CA ARG A 168 7.19 18.11 -1.50
C ARG A 168 5.87 17.49 -1.91
N ASP A 169 4.78 18.22 -1.70
CA ASP A 169 3.45 17.79 -2.09
C ASP A 169 2.97 18.56 -3.33
N GLN A 170 2.04 17.95 -4.05
CA GLN A 170 1.34 18.57 -5.17
C GLN A 170 -0.14 18.24 -5.02
N SER A 171 -0.98 19.27 -5.08
CA SER A 171 -2.42 19.13 -4.96
C SER A 171 -3.13 19.35 -6.30
N ALA A 172 -4.24 18.65 -6.51
CA ALA A 172 -5.13 18.83 -7.65
C ALA A 172 -6.60 18.74 -7.22
N HIS A 173 -7.49 19.32 -8.02
CA HIS A 173 -8.93 19.14 -7.90
C HIS A 173 -9.43 18.25 -9.04
N ALA A 174 -10.21 17.22 -8.71
CA ALA A 174 -10.87 16.35 -9.67
C ALA A 174 -12.31 16.84 -9.92
N ASP A 175 -12.76 16.79 -11.17
CA ASP A 175 -14.13 17.19 -11.55
C ASP A 175 -15.23 16.24 -11.06
N HIS A 176 -14.84 15.03 -10.64
CA HIS A 176 -15.66 14.06 -9.91
C HIS A 176 -14.78 13.16 -9.04
N GLU A 177 -15.41 12.28 -8.26
CA GLU A 177 -14.70 11.33 -7.41
C GLU A 177 -13.72 10.46 -8.22
N ILE A 178 -12.50 10.32 -7.71
CA ILE A 178 -11.46 9.53 -8.37
C ILE A 178 -11.74 8.05 -8.12
N ASP A 179 -11.95 7.28 -9.20
CA ASP A 179 -12.00 5.83 -9.10
C ASP A 179 -10.60 5.26 -8.83
N VAL A 180 -10.36 4.91 -7.56
CA VAL A 180 -9.08 4.33 -7.07
C VAL A 180 -8.68 3.07 -7.84
N ARG A 181 -9.63 2.33 -8.42
CA ARG A 181 -9.32 1.13 -9.21
C ARG A 181 -8.59 1.48 -10.49
N ASN A 182 -8.91 2.60 -11.13
CA ASN A 182 -8.17 3.09 -12.29
C ASN A 182 -6.73 3.43 -11.90
N VAL A 183 -6.55 4.09 -10.75
CA VAL A 183 -5.22 4.41 -10.22
C VAL A 183 -4.41 3.14 -9.97
N LEU A 184 -4.96 2.16 -9.25
CA LEU A 184 -4.30 0.89 -8.97
C LEU A 184 -3.93 0.11 -10.24
N ARG A 185 -4.83 0.06 -11.23
CA ARG A 185 -4.59 -0.64 -12.50
C ARG A 185 -3.47 0.02 -13.30
N ASN A 186 -3.49 1.35 -13.40
CA ASN A 186 -2.45 2.10 -14.07
C ASN A 186 -1.10 1.92 -13.36
N LEU A 187 -1.07 2.06 -12.03
CA LEU A 187 0.14 1.85 -11.24
C LEU A 187 0.70 0.42 -11.40
N ALA A 188 -0.15 -0.61 -11.39
CA ALA A 188 0.28 -1.99 -11.57
C ALA A 188 0.83 -2.27 -12.97
N SER A 189 0.29 -1.59 -13.99
CA SER A 189 0.77 -1.68 -15.38
C SER A 189 2.10 -0.96 -15.58
N GLU A 190 2.22 0.27 -15.08
CA GLU A 190 3.42 1.11 -15.23
C GLU A 190 4.58 0.64 -14.33
N TYR A 191 4.26 0.10 -13.15
CA TYR A 191 5.23 -0.31 -12.13
C TYR A 191 5.01 -1.78 -11.70
N PRO A 192 5.21 -2.77 -12.59
CA PRO A 192 4.87 -4.17 -12.30
C PRO A 192 5.67 -4.79 -11.14
N SER A 193 6.84 -4.21 -10.82
CA SER A 193 7.71 -4.70 -9.74
C SER A 193 7.37 -4.15 -8.35
N THR A 194 6.41 -3.23 -8.21
CA THR A 194 6.06 -2.57 -6.95
C THR A 194 4.89 -3.25 -6.24
N TRP A 195 4.77 -3.00 -4.94
CA TRP A 195 3.54 -3.25 -4.20
C TRP A 195 2.55 -2.13 -4.47
N ASN A 196 1.45 -2.45 -5.13
CA ASN A 196 0.31 -1.58 -5.32
C ASN A 196 -0.60 -1.70 -4.11
N PHE A 197 -0.91 -0.57 -3.48
CA PHE A 197 -1.67 -0.55 -2.25
C PHE A 197 -2.77 0.50 -2.29
N ALA A 198 -3.86 0.20 -1.59
CA ALA A 198 -4.93 1.14 -1.27
C ALA A 198 -5.44 0.78 0.13
N VAL A 199 -5.34 1.70 1.09
CA VAL A 199 -5.84 1.48 2.45
C VAL A 199 -6.27 2.83 3.03
N ALA A 200 -7.55 2.95 3.41
CA ALA A 200 -8.11 4.13 4.05
C ALA A 200 -7.82 5.45 3.30
N GLY A 201 -8.05 5.46 1.99
CA GLY A 201 -7.86 6.65 1.13
C GLY A 201 -6.41 6.88 0.67
N LEU A 202 -5.42 6.21 1.24
CA LEU A 202 -4.04 6.24 0.77
C LEU A 202 -3.84 5.19 -0.33
N VAL A 203 -3.44 5.63 -1.52
CA VAL A 203 -3.16 4.77 -2.68
C VAL A 203 -1.75 5.02 -3.22
N GLY A 204 -1.05 3.97 -3.65
CA GLY A 204 0.29 4.12 -4.22
C GLY A 204 0.91 2.83 -4.71
N ALA A 205 2.16 2.96 -5.19
CA ALA A 205 3.00 1.90 -5.71
C ALA A 205 4.40 2.02 -5.13
N THR A 206 4.76 1.15 -4.17
CA THR A 206 6.06 1.21 -3.49
C THR A 206 7.01 0.08 -3.94
N PRO A 207 8.25 0.39 -4.37
CA PRO A 207 9.28 -0.62 -4.58
C PRO A 207 9.94 -1.07 -3.27
N GLU A 208 9.75 -0.31 -2.20
CA GLU A 208 10.41 -0.47 -0.91
C GLU A 208 9.55 -1.28 0.05
N LEU A 209 10.15 -2.31 0.65
CA LEU A 209 9.51 -3.16 1.63
C LEU A 209 10.18 -2.93 2.98
N LEU A 210 9.54 -2.14 3.84
CA LEU A 210 10.06 -1.84 5.16
C LEU A 210 10.33 -3.12 5.96
N LEU A 211 9.31 -3.96 6.11
CA LEU A 211 9.42 -5.22 6.83
C LEU A 211 8.39 -6.23 6.33
N ARG A 212 8.83 -7.49 6.25
CA ARG A 212 7.97 -8.66 6.11
C ARG A 212 8.40 -9.70 7.13
N LEU A 213 7.46 -10.13 7.97
CA LEU A 213 7.64 -11.25 8.88
C LEU A 213 6.88 -12.47 8.33
N SER A 214 7.57 -13.60 8.15
CA SER A 214 6.93 -14.85 7.74
C SER A 214 7.67 -16.04 8.32
N LYS A 215 6.95 -16.93 9.02
CA LYS A 215 7.52 -18.14 9.65
C LYS A 215 8.77 -17.86 10.52
N GLY A 216 8.74 -16.76 11.28
CA GLY A 216 9.86 -16.32 12.12
C GLY A 216 10.98 -15.61 11.37
N MET A 217 10.94 -15.52 10.03
CA MET A 217 11.93 -14.80 9.23
C MET A 217 11.48 -13.37 8.98
N VAL A 218 12.35 -12.41 9.30
CA VAL A 218 12.19 -10.99 8.98
C VAL A 218 12.97 -10.69 7.70
N THR A 219 12.33 -10.04 6.74
CA THR A 219 12.96 -9.53 5.51
C THR A 219 12.66 -8.04 5.39
N SER A 220 13.69 -7.25 5.10
CA SER A 220 13.57 -5.84 4.75
C SER A 220 14.25 -5.61 3.41
N ARG A 221 13.75 -4.65 2.64
CA ARG A 221 14.37 -4.18 1.40
C ARG A 221 14.48 -2.67 1.47
N VAL A 222 15.60 -2.22 2.04
CA VAL A 222 15.96 -0.80 2.10
C VAL A 222 16.51 -0.39 0.74
N LEU A 223 15.99 0.70 0.18
CA LEU A 223 16.45 1.26 -1.08
C LEU A 223 16.99 2.66 -0.82
N ALA A 224 18.25 2.89 -1.16
CA ALA A 224 18.87 4.21 -1.15
C ALA A 224 19.70 4.36 -2.44
N GLY A 225 19.70 5.57 -3.00
CA GLY A 225 20.25 5.84 -4.33
C GLY A 225 19.20 5.74 -5.43
N THR A 226 19.07 6.79 -6.24
CA THR A 226 18.09 6.86 -7.32
C THR A 226 18.78 7.25 -8.61
N ILE A 227 18.48 6.53 -9.69
CA ILE A 227 18.87 6.91 -11.04
C ILE A 227 17.66 6.83 -11.97
N SER A 228 17.54 7.81 -12.86
CA SER A 228 16.46 7.84 -13.85
C SER A 228 16.64 6.68 -14.83
N LYS A 229 15.56 5.93 -15.04
CA LYS A 229 15.49 5.02 -16.19
C LYS A 229 15.33 5.83 -17.46
N THR A 230 16.02 5.39 -18.51
CA THR A 230 16.02 6.01 -19.82
C THR A 230 15.14 5.23 -20.81
N GLY A 231 14.75 3.99 -20.46
CA GLY A 231 13.94 3.12 -21.32
C GLY A 231 14.78 2.30 -22.32
N ASP A 232 16.10 2.40 -22.23
CA ASP A 232 17.08 1.59 -22.97
C ASP A 232 17.78 0.68 -21.96
N ASP A 233 17.61 -0.64 -22.13
CA ASP A 233 18.09 -1.64 -21.17
C ASP A 233 19.62 -1.64 -21.01
N GLU A 234 20.39 -1.42 -22.09
CA GLU A 234 21.86 -1.37 -22.00
C GLU A 234 22.32 -0.12 -21.26
N ARG A 235 21.68 1.01 -21.55
CA ARG A 235 21.98 2.28 -20.90
C ARG A 235 21.56 2.28 -19.44
N ASP A 236 20.41 1.71 -19.12
CA ASP A 236 19.90 1.60 -17.76
C ASP A 236 20.76 0.63 -16.92
N LEU A 237 21.32 -0.43 -17.53
CA LEU A 237 22.28 -1.31 -16.86
C LEU A 237 23.61 -0.59 -16.55
N ALA A 238 24.11 0.22 -17.49
CA ALA A 238 25.31 1.02 -17.29
C ALA A 238 25.12 2.11 -16.21
N LEU A 239 23.94 2.75 -16.18
CA LEU A 239 23.54 3.70 -15.16
C LEU A 239 23.42 3.03 -13.78
N ALA A 240 22.79 1.85 -13.69
CA ALA A 240 22.71 1.08 -12.45
C ALA A 240 24.12 0.69 -11.92
N GLY A 241 25.02 0.28 -12.82
CA GLY A 241 26.42 0.00 -12.47
C GLY A 241 27.19 1.24 -11.98
N SER A 242 26.83 2.43 -12.47
CA SER A 242 27.40 3.70 -12.01
C SER A 242 26.84 4.13 -10.66
N LEU A 243 25.54 3.93 -10.42
CA LEU A 243 24.89 4.18 -9.13
C LEU A 243 25.51 3.32 -8.01
N ALA A 244 25.76 2.03 -8.29
CA ALA A 244 26.40 1.11 -7.36
C ALA A 244 27.85 1.48 -6.98
N ARG A 245 28.45 2.45 -7.68
CA ARG A 245 29.82 2.95 -7.44
C ARG A 245 29.84 4.41 -7.00
N SER A 246 28.68 5.07 -6.88
CA SER A 246 28.57 6.47 -6.49
C SER A 246 28.81 6.61 -4.99
N SER A 247 29.86 7.34 -4.61
CA SER A 247 30.15 7.66 -3.20
C SER A 247 29.12 8.56 -2.53
N LYS A 248 28.17 9.13 -3.29
CA LYS A 248 27.01 9.86 -2.76
C LYS A 248 25.83 8.93 -2.45
N ASP A 249 25.71 7.82 -3.19
CA ASP A 249 24.55 6.92 -3.13
C ASP A 249 24.85 5.58 -2.41
N LEU A 250 26.12 5.33 -2.07
CA LEU A 250 26.62 4.23 -1.22
C LEU A 250 26.54 4.55 0.28
#